data_AF-A0A0C2DBJ0-F1
#
_entry.id   AF-A0A0C2DBJ0-F1
#
_cell.length_a   1.000
_cell.length_b   1.000
_cell.length_c   1.000
_cell.angle_alpha   90.00
_cell.angle_beta   90.00
_cell.angle_gamma   90.00
#
_symmetry.space_group_name_H-M   'P 1'
#
loop_
_entity.id
_entity.type
_entity.pdbx_description
1 polymer ?
#
loop_
_entity_poly.entity_id
_entity_poly.type
_entity_poly.pdbx_seq_one_letter_code
_entity_poly.pdbx_strand_id
1 'polypeptide(L)'
;MDSMERGARLGFGLTILILPLLCLLLYLPILLIFFLDKEFRKASAYIIMTHIGVLDALQLVIHSYSGVLVIADVDLGIELNKVR
;
A
#
# COMPACT_ATOMS: atom_id res chain seq x y z
N MET A 1 -11.34 23.20 9.74
CA MET A 1 -10.15 22.36 9.91
C MET A 1 -8.96 23.29 9.96
N ASP A 2 -8.14 23.21 11.01
CA ASP A 2 -6.98 24.08 11.14
C ASP A 2 -5.92 23.73 10.08
N SER A 3 -5.17 24.73 9.62
CA SER A 3 -4.17 24.57 8.55
C SER A 3 -3.09 23.55 8.89
N MET A 4 -2.73 23.47 10.17
CA MET A 4 -1.74 22.53 10.72
C MET A 4 -2.26 21.08 10.71
N GLU A 5 -3.53 20.87 11.09
CA GLU A 5 -4.18 19.56 11.08
C GLU A 5 -4.29 19.00 9.65
N ARG A 6 -4.56 19.86 8.67
CA ARG A 6 -4.62 19.48 7.26
C ARG A 6 -3.26 19.01 6.73
N GLY A 7 -2.19 19.74 7.05
CA GLY A 7 -0.84 19.36 6.65
C GLY A 7 -0.45 17.99 7.21
N ALA A 8 -0.79 17.73 8.48
CA ALA A 8 -0.54 16.44 9.12
C ALA A 8 -1.31 15.29 8.44
N ARG A 9 -2.60 15.48 8.11
CA ARG A 9 -3.42 14.48 7.41
C ARG A 9 -2.90 14.16 6.01
N LEU A 10 -2.49 15.18 5.25
CA LEU A 10 -1.89 14.99 3.92
C LEU A 10 -0.54 14.25 4.00
N GLY A 11 0.33 14.65 4.94
CA GLY A 11 1.60 13.98 5.16
C GLY A 11 1.43 12.51 5.57
N PHE A 12 0.44 12.23 6.43
CA PHE A 12 0.07 10.87 6.79
C PHE A 12 -0.42 10.08 5.56
N GLY A 13 -1.37 10.63 4.80
CA GLY A 13 -1.89 10.02 3.56
C GLY A 13 -0.80 9.70 2.54
N LEU A 14 0.15 10.62 2.35
CA LEU A 14 1.31 10.40 1.47
C LEU A 14 2.25 9.31 2.00
N THR A 15 2.50 9.27 3.30
CA THR A 15 3.38 8.25 3.91
C THR A 15 2.79 6.86 3.73
N ILE A 16 1.49 6.68 4.02
CA ILE A 16 0.80 5.40 3.85
C ILE A 16 0.55 5.03 2.38
N LEU A 17 0.79 5.95 1.43
CA LEU A 17 0.74 5.68 -0.01
C LEU A 17 2.12 5.30 -0.56
N ILE A 18 3.14 6.12 -0.29
CA ILE A 18 4.47 5.99 -0.91
C ILE A 18 5.22 4.79 -0.33
N LEU A 19 5.19 4.60 0.99
CA LEU A 19 5.94 3.52 1.63
C LEU A 19 5.48 2.14 1.15
N PRO A 20 4.16 1.84 1.07
CA PRO A 20 3.73 0.53 0.57
C PRO A 20 4.01 0.30 -0.91
N LEU A 21 3.92 1.34 -1.75
CA LEU A 21 4.27 1.25 -3.17
C LEU A 21 5.75 0.89 -3.35
N LEU A 22 6.65 1.50 -2.58
CA LEU A 22 8.07 1.17 -2.59
C LEU A 22 8.32 -0.28 -2.16
N CYS A 23 7.69 -0.71 -1.06
CA CYS A 23 7.78 -2.09 -0.59
C CYS A 23 7.25 -3.08 -1.63
N LEU A 24 6.13 -2.77 -2.28
CA LEU A 24 5.51 -3.63 -3.30
C LEU A 24 6.43 -3.80 -4.52
N LEU A 25 7.13 -2.73 -4.92
CA LEU A 25 8.09 -2.73 -6.02
C LEU A 25 9.26 -3.70 -5.75
N LEU A 26 9.73 -3.76 -4.50
CA LEU A 26 10.76 -4.69 -4.06
C LEU A 26 10.24 -6.13 -3.92
N TYR A 27 8.96 -6.29 -3.55
CA TYR A 27 8.36 -7.60 -3.31
C TYR A 27 8.00 -8.37 -4.58
N LEU A 28 7.56 -7.66 -5.62
CA LEU A 28 7.16 -8.26 -6.90
C LEU A 28 8.19 -9.21 -7.52
N PRO A 29 9.50 -8.87 -7.63
CA PRO A 29 10.49 -9.80 -8.18
C PRO A 29 10.69 -11.04 -7.31
N ILE A 30 10.59 -10.91 -5.98
CA ILE A 30 10.72 -12.05 -5.05
C ILE A 30 9.56 -13.03 -5.24
N LEU A 31 8.34 -12.51 -5.31
CA LEU A 31 7.15 -13.29 -5.64
C LEU A 31 7.27 -13.97 -7.01
N LEU A 32 7.74 -13.24 -8.02
CA LEU A 32 7.94 -13.78 -9.37
C LEU A 32 8.89 -14.99 -9.35
N ILE A 33 10.00 -14.92 -8.63
CA ILE A 33 10.97 -16.02 -8.51
C ILE A 33 10.30 -17.25 -7.89
N PHE A 34 9.53 -17.07 -6.81
CA PHE A 34 8.79 -18.19 -6.20
C PHE A 34 7.74 -18.82 -7.14
N PHE A 35 7.16 -18.04 -8.05
CA PHE A 35 6.20 -18.54 -9.03
C PHE A 35 6.87 -19.22 -10.25
N LEU A 36 8.01 -18.72 -10.72
CA LEU A 36 8.66 -19.25 -11.92
C LEU A 36 9.38 -20.58 -11.65
N ASP A 37 10.10 -20.66 -10.54
CA ASP A 37 10.96 -21.81 -10.26
C ASP A 37 10.17 -22.99 -9.66
N LYS A 38 10.08 -24.07 -10.43
CA LYS A 38 9.32 -25.28 -10.05
C LYS A 38 9.96 -26.01 -8.86
N GLU A 39 11.26 -25.82 -8.63
CA GLU A 39 11.98 -26.44 -7.50
C GLU A 39 11.54 -25.89 -6.15
N PHE A 40 11.33 -24.57 -6.03
CA PHE A 40 10.86 -23.97 -4.79
C PHE A 40 9.45 -24.44 -4.43
N ARG A 41 8.60 -24.76 -5.40
CA ARG A 41 7.24 -25.27 -5.15
C ARG A 41 7.17 -26.68 -4.57
N LYS A 42 8.28 -27.44 -4.51
CA LYS A 42 8.30 -28.79 -3.93
C LYS A 42 8.51 -28.80 -2.42
N ALA A 43 9.15 -27.78 -1.87
CA ALA A 43 9.43 -27.72 -0.43
C ALA A 43 8.36 -26.91 0.30
N SER A 44 7.73 -27.52 1.30
CA SER A 44 6.61 -26.92 2.05
C SER A 44 6.93 -25.55 2.66
N ALA A 45 8.19 -25.32 3.05
CA ALA A 45 8.64 -24.04 3.58
C ALA A 45 8.47 -22.88 2.57
N TYR A 46 8.83 -23.12 1.31
CA TYR A 46 8.72 -22.12 0.24
C TYR A 46 7.26 -21.91 -0.19
N ILE A 47 6.42 -22.94 -0.10
CA ILE A 47 4.97 -22.80 -0.33
C ILE A 47 4.37 -21.84 0.70
N ILE A 48 4.69 -22.02 1.99
CA ILE A 48 4.26 -21.12 3.06
C ILE A 48 4.80 -19.70 2.83
N MET A 49 6.08 -19.58 2.48
CA MET A 49 6.72 -18.29 2.19
C MET A 49 6.05 -17.56 1.02
N THR A 50 5.61 -18.29 -0.01
CA THR A 50 4.87 -17.72 -1.15
C THR A 50 3.51 -17.19 -0.70
N HIS A 51 2.76 -17.96 0.10
CA HIS A 51 1.47 -17.50 0.61
C HIS A 51 1.60 -16.26 1.50
N ILE A 52 2.60 -16.23 2.40
CA ILE A 52 2.89 -15.06 3.22
C ILE A 52 3.23 -13.86 2.32
N GLY A 53 4.07 -14.04 1.31
CA GLY A 53 4.42 -12.98 0.38
C GLY A 53 3.24 -12.44 -0.42
N VAL A 54 2.31 -13.30 -0.85
CA VAL A 54 1.07 -12.87 -1.53
C VAL A 54 0.18 -12.07 -0.59
N LEU A 55 0.05 -12.50 0.68
CA LEU A 55 -0.73 -11.78 1.68
C LEU A 55 -0.11 -10.41 2.01
N ASP A 56 1.22 -10.34 2.08
CA ASP A 56 1.94 -9.09 2.33
C ASP A 56 1.75 -8.11 1.15
N ALA A 57 1.90 -8.59 -0.09
CA ALA A 57 1.59 -7.80 -1.28
C ALA A 57 0.15 -7.28 -1.31
N LEU A 58 -0.82 -8.13 -0.93
CA LEU A 58 -2.23 -7.72 -0.81
C LEU A 58 -2.41 -6.63 0.27
N GLN A 59 -1.76 -6.76 1.42
CA GLN A 59 -1.79 -5.77 2.49
C GLN A 59 -1.20 -4.42 2.05
N LEU A 60 -0.12 -4.42 1.26
CA LEU A 60 0.49 -3.21 0.70
C LEU A 60 -0.42 -2.51 -0.31
N VAL A 61 -1.16 -3.28 -1.12
CA VAL A 61 -2.17 -2.72 -2.05
C VAL A 61 -3.32 -2.06 -1.27
N ILE A 62 -3.80 -2.69 -0.20
CA ILE A 62 -4.85 -2.13 0.66
C ILE A 62 -4.39 -0.84 1.33
N HIS A 63 -3.15 -0.78 1.82
CA HIS A 63 -2.60 0.46 2.39
C HIS A 63 -2.49 1.56 1.34
N SER A 64 -2.01 1.23 0.14
CA SER A 64 -1.91 2.19 -0.97
C SER A 64 -3.29 2.77 -1.30
N TYR A 65 -4.32 1.94 -1.40
CA TYR A 65 -5.70 2.38 -1.62
C TYR A 65 -6.21 3.29 -0.48
N SER A 66 -5.91 2.92 0.77
CA SER A 66 -6.27 3.72 1.95
C SER A 66 -5.60 5.10 1.94
N GLY A 67 -4.33 5.18 1.49
CA GLY A 67 -3.62 6.45 1.29
C GLY A 67 -4.30 7.37 0.29
N VAL A 68 -4.75 6.82 -0.85
CA VAL A 68 -5.52 7.58 -1.84
C VAL A 68 -6.82 8.11 -1.24
N LEU A 69 -7.55 7.28 -0.49
CA LEU A 69 -8.80 7.71 0.16
C LEU A 69 -8.59 8.85 1.16
N VAL A 70 -7.53 8.79 1.98
CA VAL A 70 -7.21 9.86 2.93
C VAL A 70 -6.91 11.17 2.21
N ILE A 71 -6.15 11.12 1.11
CA ILE A 71 -5.83 12.32 0.33
C ILE A 71 -7.10 12.89 -0.33
N ALA A 72 -7.95 12.02 -0.89
CA ALA A 72 -9.21 12.42 -1.52
C ALA A 72 -10.21 13.02 -0.51
N ASP A 73 -10.30 12.47 0.70
CA ASP A 73 -11.13 13.00 1.79
C ASP A 73 -10.71 14.43 2.16
N VAL A 74 -9.40 14.68 2.23
CA VAL A 74 -8.87 16.02 2.50
C VAL A 74 -9.21 16.99 1.37
N ASP A 75 -9.11 16.56 0.11
CA ASP A 75 -9.40 17.40 -1.07
C ASP A 75 -10.90 17.73 -1.21
N LEU A 76 -11.77 16.73 -1.06
CA LEU A 76 -13.23 16.92 -1.07
C LEU A 76 -13.69 17.83 0.08
N GLY A 77 -13.06 17.73 1.25
CA GLY A 77 -13.29 18.64 2.37
C GLY A 77 -12.99 20.11 2.03
N ILE A 78 -12.02 20.37 1.13
CA ILE A 78 -11.70 21.72 0.67
C ILE A 78 -12.81 22.26 -0.24
N GLU A 79 -13.24 21.47 -1.22
CA GLU A 79 -14.25 21.91 -2.20
C GLU A 79 -15.61 22.15 -1.53
N LEU A 80 -16.04 21.27 -0.62
CA LEU A 80 -17.27 21.47 0.15
C LEU A 80 -17.24 22.73 1.02
N ASN A 81 -16.09 23.07 1.59
CA ASN A 81 -15.95 24.28 2.41
C ASN A 81 -15.91 25.58 1.57
N LYS A 82 -15.60 25.51 0.26
CA LYS A 82 -15.68 26.67 -0.64
C LYS A 82 -17.10 26.95 -1.13
N VAL A 83 -17.94 25.92 -1.21
CA VAL A 83 -19.33 26.03 -1.71
C VAL A 83 -20.30 26.51 -0.64
N ARG A 84 -19.96 26.34 0.64
CA ARG A 84 -20.75 26.80 1.80
C ARG A 84 -20.41 28.24 2.17
#